data_AF-A0A261PZL8-F1
#
_entry.id   AF-A0A261PZL8-F1
#
_cell.length_a   1.000
_cell.length_b   1.000
_cell.length_c   1.000
_cell.angle_alpha   90.00
_cell.angle_beta   90.00
_cell.angle_gamma   90.00
#
_symmetry.space_group_name_H-M   'P 1'
#
loop_
_entity.id
_entity.type
_entity.pdbx_description
1 polymer ?
#
loop_
_entity_poly.entity_id
_entity_poly.type
_entity_poly.pdbx_seq_one_letter_code
_entity_poly.pdbx_strand_id
1 'polypeptide(L)'
;MTTDFTQGVSQDWKAGFAEYSTETDTSSIQIRSGARKLPAPLNTNESGFMLSAYNRSDDMFMYIYQRLPNFAPNTKYNVEFFVKLASDAAEGSVGVGGSPAHSVYLKAGATGTEPVTKLEGTQYVFNLDKGNQANEGKDMIILGDIATGLSTPTYKLIERNSTKPFQATSNAKGELFLVVGTDSGYEGLTTLYYSLIQARFTPVQ
;
A
#
# COMPACT_ATOMS: atom_id res chain seq x y z
N MET A 1 10.24 -10.98 8.08
CA MET A 1 11.06 -10.17 7.15
C MET A 1 10.92 -8.71 7.53
N THR A 2 11.96 -7.91 7.26
CA THR A 2 11.98 -6.46 7.47
C THR A 2 12.63 -5.81 6.26
N THR A 3 12.00 -4.79 5.68
CA THR A 3 12.61 -3.93 4.67
C THR A 3 12.60 -2.49 5.17
N ASP A 4 13.79 -1.97 5.44
CA ASP A 4 14.03 -0.57 5.77
C ASP A 4 14.46 0.17 4.49
N PHE A 5 13.69 1.17 4.09
CA PHE A 5 13.94 1.97 2.89
C PHE A 5 14.77 3.23 3.17
N THR A 6 15.07 3.55 4.43
CA THR A 6 15.72 4.81 4.82
C THR A 6 17.13 4.95 4.24
N GLN A 7 17.84 3.84 4.07
CA GLN A 7 19.18 3.80 3.48
C GLN A 7 19.21 3.53 1.97
N GLY A 8 18.04 3.33 1.36
CA GLY A 8 17.90 2.99 -0.06
C GLY A 8 16.78 1.98 -0.31
N VAL A 9 16.27 1.96 -1.53
CA VAL A 9 15.19 1.05 -1.93
C VAL A 9 15.76 -0.10 -2.75
N SER A 10 15.52 -1.35 -2.30
CA SER A 10 15.88 -2.54 -3.07
C SER A 10 15.06 -2.61 -4.37
N GLN A 11 15.67 -3.17 -5.43
CA GLN A 11 14.98 -3.46 -6.69
C GLN A 11 13.94 -4.60 -6.58
N ASP A 12 13.91 -5.31 -5.45
CA ASP A 12 12.96 -6.41 -5.22
C ASP A 12 11.51 -5.93 -5.03
N TRP A 13 11.32 -4.65 -4.67
CA TRP A 13 10.01 -4.05 -4.52
C TRP A 13 9.55 -3.45 -5.84
N LYS A 14 8.38 -3.90 -6.30
CA LYS A 14 7.70 -3.40 -7.50
C LYS A 14 6.49 -2.56 -7.09
N ALA A 15 6.14 -1.58 -7.92
CA ALA A 15 4.95 -0.76 -7.73
C ALA A 15 3.87 -1.09 -8.76
N GLY A 16 2.61 -0.89 -8.39
CA GLY A 16 1.46 -0.96 -9.27
C GLY A 16 0.39 0.04 -8.88
N PHE A 17 -0.51 0.31 -9.83
CA PHE A 17 -1.60 1.27 -9.73
C PHE A 17 -2.81 0.64 -10.41
N ALA A 18 -3.97 0.67 -9.76
CA ALA A 18 -5.19 0.03 -10.22
C ALA A 18 -6.42 0.90 -9.90
N GLU A 19 -7.59 0.40 -10.31
CA GLU A 19 -8.92 1.01 -10.16
C GLU A 19 -9.06 2.32 -10.93
N TYR A 20 -8.72 2.30 -12.22
CA TYR A 20 -8.96 3.42 -13.14
C TYR A 20 -9.34 2.96 -14.55
N SER A 21 -10.09 3.81 -15.26
CA SER A 21 -10.57 3.52 -16.61
C SER A 21 -9.50 3.77 -17.67
N THR A 22 -9.55 3.02 -18.77
CA THR A 22 -8.83 3.32 -20.01
C THR A 22 -9.28 4.64 -20.65
N GLU A 23 -10.48 5.13 -20.30
CA GLU A 23 -11.02 6.41 -20.74
C GLU A 23 -10.47 7.60 -19.94
N THR A 24 -9.87 7.34 -18.77
CA THR A 24 -9.21 8.37 -17.99
C THR A 24 -7.94 8.79 -18.70
N ASP A 25 -7.78 10.10 -18.95
CA ASP A 25 -6.51 10.66 -19.39
C ASP A 25 -5.42 10.32 -18.37
N THR A 26 -4.53 9.39 -18.71
CA THR A 26 -3.49 8.88 -17.81
C THR A 26 -2.50 9.96 -17.39
N SER A 27 -2.35 11.04 -18.17
CA SER A 27 -1.55 12.19 -17.78
C SER A 27 -2.15 12.93 -16.58
N SER A 28 -3.48 12.89 -16.42
CA SER A 28 -4.21 13.51 -15.31
C SER A 28 -4.10 12.73 -14.00
N ILE A 29 -3.72 11.44 -14.05
CA ILE A 29 -3.45 10.56 -12.91
C ILE A 29 -2.07 10.85 -12.32
N GLN A 30 -1.11 11.32 -13.13
CA GLN A 30 0.23 11.72 -12.67
C GLN A 30 0.96 10.64 -11.84
N ILE A 31 0.92 9.38 -12.28
CA ILE A 31 1.57 8.25 -11.61
C ILE A 31 3.08 8.51 -11.44
N ARG A 32 3.57 8.40 -10.20
CA ARG A 32 5.00 8.41 -9.87
C ARG A 32 5.29 7.35 -8.82
N SER A 33 6.44 6.69 -8.96
CA SER A 33 6.90 5.71 -7.99
C SER A 33 8.42 5.60 -7.89
N GLY A 34 8.88 4.94 -6.83
CA GLY A 34 10.26 4.52 -6.65
C GLY A 34 11.01 5.25 -5.55
N ALA A 35 12.32 5.03 -5.47
CA ALA A 35 13.18 5.58 -4.43
C ALA A 35 13.20 7.11 -4.46
N ARG A 36 12.81 7.76 -3.37
CA ARG A 36 12.88 9.22 -3.21
C ARG A 36 13.34 9.57 -1.80
N LYS A 37 14.01 10.71 -1.65
CA LYS A 37 14.29 11.27 -0.33
C LYS A 37 12.98 11.61 0.38
N LEU A 38 12.96 11.44 1.69
CA LEU A 38 11.83 11.91 2.49
C LEU A 38 11.72 13.44 2.39
N PRO A 39 10.49 13.99 2.34
CA PRO A 39 10.29 15.44 2.23
C PRO A 39 10.52 16.14 3.58
N ALA A 40 10.82 17.44 3.53
CA ALA A 40 10.79 18.27 4.74
C ALA A 40 9.38 18.23 5.38
N PRO A 41 9.25 18.30 6.72
CA PRO A 41 10.32 18.51 7.72
C PRO A 41 11.03 17.23 8.18
N LEU A 42 10.81 16.09 7.52
CA LEU A 42 11.51 14.83 7.84
C LEU A 42 12.98 14.91 7.43
N ASN A 43 13.77 13.93 7.87
CA ASN A 43 15.18 13.83 7.53
C ASN A 43 15.36 13.60 6.02
N THR A 44 15.74 14.65 5.29
CA THR A 44 15.91 14.60 3.82
C THR A 44 17.14 13.81 3.37
N ASN A 45 17.96 13.31 4.31
CA ASN A 45 19.03 12.36 3.99
C ASN A 45 18.51 10.91 3.90
N GLU A 46 17.38 10.62 4.53
CA GLU A 46 16.71 9.32 4.46
C GLU A 46 15.86 9.21 3.19
N SER A 47 15.62 7.97 2.76
CA SER A 47 14.78 7.66 1.61
C SER A 47 13.52 6.91 2.01
N GLY A 48 12.55 6.86 1.10
CA GLY A 48 11.41 5.97 1.16
C GLY A 48 11.06 5.46 -0.22
N PHE A 49 10.27 4.39 -0.27
CA PHE A 49 9.57 4.02 -1.51
C PHE A 49 8.39 4.98 -1.68
N MET A 50 8.48 5.87 -2.65
CA MET A 50 7.40 6.82 -2.94
C MET A 50 6.36 6.18 -3.85
N LEU A 51 5.08 6.39 -3.53
CA LEU A 51 3.94 6.22 -4.43
C LEU A 51 3.18 7.54 -4.50
N SER A 52 2.78 7.95 -5.70
CA SER A 52 2.01 9.16 -5.92
C SER A 52 1.09 9.01 -7.13
N ALA A 53 -0.18 9.37 -6.95
CA ALA A 53 -1.16 9.45 -8.03
C ALA A 53 -2.32 10.38 -7.62
N TYR A 54 -2.93 11.02 -8.61
CA TYR A 54 -4.26 11.62 -8.50
C TYR A 54 -5.33 10.54 -8.63
N ASN A 55 -6.20 10.44 -7.64
CA ASN A 55 -7.40 9.65 -7.76
C ASN A 55 -8.43 10.38 -8.66
N ARG A 56 -8.81 9.73 -9.76
CA ARG A 56 -9.81 10.21 -10.74
C ARG A 56 -11.04 9.31 -10.81
N SER A 57 -11.08 8.27 -9.98
CA SER A 57 -12.05 7.18 -10.05
C SER A 57 -12.84 6.99 -8.76
N ASP A 58 -12.54 7.75 -7.70
CA ASP A 58 -13.04 7.49 -6.34
C ASP A 58 -12.59 6.12 -5.78
N ASP A 59 -11.60 5.47 -6.40
CA ASP A 59 -11.12 4.17 -5.93
C ASP A 59 -9.64 3.85 -6.21
N MET A 60 -8.83 4.83 -6.62
CA MET A 60 -7.42 4.61 -6.98
C MET A 60 -6.67 3.78 -5.92
N PHE A 61 -6.19 2.60 -6.34
CA PHE A 61 -5.38 1.72 -5.51
C PHE A 61 -3.90 1.79 -5.92
N MET A 62 -3.08 2.38 -5.06
CA MET A 62 -1.63 2.42 -5.24
C MET A 62 -0.99 1.36 -4.35
N TYR A 63 -0.09 0.53 -4.89
CA TYR A 63 0.52 -0.53 -4.10
C TYR A 63 1.98 -0.80 -4.46
N ILE A 64 2.69 -1.39 -3.49
CA ILE A 64 3.99 -2.01 -3.68
C ILE A 64 3.96 -3.45 -3.22
N TYR A 65 4.76 -4.30 -3.85
CA TYR A 65 4.88 -5.70 -3.47
C TYR A 65 6.29 -6.24 -3.66
N GLN A 66 6.58 -7.30 -2.91
CA GLN A 66 7.83 -8.05 -3.00
C GLN A 66 7.53 -9.56 -3.02
N ARG A 67 8.23 -10.29 -3.90
CA ARG A 67 8.24 -11.76 -3.87
C ARG A 67 9.16 -12.24 -2.75
N LEU A 68 8.63 -13.11 -1.90
CA LEU A 68 9.34 -13.74 -0.79
C LEU A 68 9.44 -15.26 -1.06
N PRO A 69 10.64 -15.78 -1.36
CA PRO A 69 10.86 -17.21 -1.60
C PRO A 69 11.05 -17.99 -0.28
N ASN A 70 11.26 -19.31 -0.40
CA ASN A 70 11.74 -20.20 0.67
C ASN A 70 10.74 -20.47 1.81
N PHE A 71 9.44 -20.41 1.53
CA PHE A 71 8.41 -20.98 2.40
C PHE A 71 8.21 -22.47 2.11
N ALA A 72 7.64 -23.21 3.07
CA ALA A 72 7.17 -24.57 2.78
C ALA A 72 6.04 -24.48 1.74
N PRO A 73 6.04 -25.28 0.65
CA PRO A 73 5.00 -25.23 -0.37
C PRO A 73 3.60 -25.49 0.17
N ASN A 74 2.58 -24.82 -0.39
CA ASN A 74 1.16 -24.99 -0.05
C ASN A 74 0.86 -24.94 1.46
N THR A 75 1.63 -24.14 2.21
CA THR A 75 1.59 -24.09 3.67
C THR A 75 0.93 -22.80 4.11
N LYS A 76 0.08 -22.90 5.13
CA LYS A 76 -0.61 -21.76 5.72
C LYS A 76 0.25 -21.09 6.79
N TYR A 77 0.29 -19.77 6.80
CA TYR A 77 1.01 -18.94 7.75
C TYR A 77 0.08 -17.91 8.37
N ASN A 78 0.17 -17.70 9.68
CA ASN A 78 -0.29 -16.47 10.31
C ASN A 78 0.71 -15.36 9.96
N VAL A 79 0.19 -14.19 9.60
CA VAL A 79 0.99 -13.02 9.22
C VAL A 79 0.57 -11.83 10.07
N GLU A 80 1.57 -11.13 10.59
CA GLU A 80 1.39 -9.83 11.23
C GLU A 80 2.19 -8.78 10.48
N PHE A 81 1.60 -7.60 10.31
CA PHE A 81 2.16 -6.50 9.52
C PHE A 81 2.46 -5.30 10.41
N PHE A 82 3.60 -4.67 10.14
CA PHE A 82 3.92 -3.32 10.60
C PHE A 82 4.36 -2.50 9.38
N VAL A 83 3.79 -1.30 9.24
CA VAL A 83 4.15 -0.36 8.17
C VAL A 83 4.39 1.01 8.79
N LYS A 84 5.54 1.60 8.44
CA LYS A 84 5.85 3.00 8.69
C LYS A 84 5.92 3.74 7.37
N LEU A 85 5.20 4.85 7.28
CA LEU A 85 5.16 5.68 6.09
C LEU A 85 5.07 7.16 6.46
N ALA A 86 5.54 8.03 5.57
CA ALA A 86 5.31 9.46 5.64
C ALA A 86 4.01 9.81 4.91
N SER A 87 3.18 10.61 5.57
CA SER A 87 1.94 11.21 5.06
C SER A 87 1.90 12.68 5.51
N ASP A 88 1.26 13.54 4.74
CA ASP A 88 0.93 14.92 5.10
C ASP A 88 -0.58 15.12 5.32
N ALA A 89 -1.36 14.05 5.37
CA ALA A 89 -2.80 14.14 5.51
C ALA A 89 -3.20 14.69 6.90
N ALA A 90 -3.80 15.87 6.89
CA ALA A 90 -4.20 16.59 8.09
C ALA A 90 -5.51 16.04 8.67
N GLU A 91 -5.56 15.93 9.99
CA GLU A 91 -6.76 15.62 10.76
C GLU A 91 -7.88 16.62 10.44
N GLY A 92 -9.11 16.13 10.28
CA GLY A 92 -10.26 16.98 9.93
C GLY A 92 -10.23 17.56 8.52
N SER A 93 -9.31 17.12 7.65
CA SER A 93 -9.29 17.53 6.25
C SER A 93 -10.53 17.03 5.51
N VAL A 94 -11.10 17.89 4.67
CA VAL A 94 -12.28 17.60 3.85
C VAL A 94 -11.87 17.65 2.37
N GLY A 95 -12.29 16.66 1.61
CA GLY A 95 -12.05 16.55 0.17
C GLY A 95 -13.26 15.99 -0.56
N VAL A 96 -13.16 15.95 -1.89
CA VAL A 96 -14.16 15.28 -2.74
C VAL A 96 -13.96 13.77 -2.64
N GLY A 97 -15.05 12.99 -2.65
CA GLY A 97 -15.05 11.54 -2.40
C GLY A 97 -14.72 11.14 -0.94
N GLY A 98 -14.07 12.02 -0.18
CA GLY A 98 -13.85 11.83 1.24
C GLY A 98 -12.69 12.66 1.81
N SER A 99 -12.33 12.36 3.05
CA SER A 99 -11.21 13.03 3.73
C SER A 99 -9.87 12.54 3.19
N PRO A 100 -8.92 13.43 2.84
CA PRO A 100 -7.53 13.04 2.56
C PRO A 100 -6.90 12.20 3.67
N ALA A 101 -7.31 12.40 4.93
CA ALA A 101 -6.78 11.68 6.09
C ALA A 101 -7.46 10.33 6.34
N HIS A 102 -8.80 10.26 6.25
CA HIS A 102 -9.57 9.10 6.71
C HIS A 102 -10.28 8.31 5.58
N SER A 103 -10.22 8.80 4.35
CA SER A 103 -10.76 8.11 3.16
C SER A 103 -9.66 7.56 2.26
N VAL A 104 -8.45 7.44 2.79
CA VAL A 104 -7.32 6.74 2.17
C VAL A 104 -6.89 5.63 3.11
N TYR A 105 -7.24 4.39 2.76
CA TYR A 105 -7.12 3.23 3.65
C TYR A 105 -5.82 2.47 3.35
N LEU A 106 -4.92 2.42 4.33
CA LEU A 106 -3.71 1.61 4.25
C LEU A 106 -4.07 0.14 4.45
N LYS A 107 -3.69 -0.68 3.47
CA LYS A 107 -3.96 -2.11 3.43
C LYS A 107 -2.67 -2.91 3.30
N ALA A 108 -2.67 -4.11 3.87
CA ALA A 108 -1.58 -5.06 3.70
C ALA A 108 -2.11 -6.49 3.57
N GLY A 109 -1.37 -7.31 2.84
CA GLY A 109 -1.71 -8.71 2.61
C GLY A 109 -0.52 -9.53 2.18
N ALA A 110 -0.70 -10.85 2.18
CA ALA A 110 0.26 -11.80 1.65
C ALA A 110 -0.46 -12.95 0.96
N THR A 111 0.02 -13.34 -0.23
CA THR A 111 -0.66 -14.35 -1.05
C THR A 111 0.34 -15.17 -1.87
N GLY A 112 -0.01 -16.40 -2.25
CA GLY A 112 0.77 -17.19 -3.20
C GLY A 112 0.68 -16.70 -4.66
N THR A 113 -0.19 -15.72 -4.93
CA THR A 113 -0.44 -15.16 -6.27
C THR A 113 0.26 -13.82 -6.43
N GLU A 114 0.95 -13.60 -7.56
CA GLU A 114 1.60 -12.30 -7.82
C GLU A 114 0.55 -11.17 -7.94
N PRO A 115 0.71 -10.05 -7.21
CA PRO A 115 -0.15 -8.89 -7.36
C PRO A 115 0.08 -8.20 -8.71
N VAL A 116 -0.97 -8.04 -9.50
CA VAL A 116 -0.92 -7.39 -10.82
C VAL A 116 -2.14 -6.50 -11.03
N THR A 117 -1.90 -5.36 -11.68
CA THR A 117 -2.96 -4.61 -12.35
C THR A 117 -3.23 -5.28 -13.69
N LYS A 118 -4.48 -5.63 -13.97
CA LYS A 118 -4.90 -6.20 -15.25
C LYS A 118 -5.99 -5.35 -15.88
N LEU A 119 -6.07 -5.36 -17.20
CA LEU A 119 -7.16 -4.74 -17.94
C LEU A 119 -8.35 -5.71 -18.04
N GLU A 120 -9.50 -5.29 -17.53
CA GLU A 120 -10.78 -5.99 -17.66
C GLU A 120 -11.81 -5.07 -18.33
N GLY A 121 -12.13 -5.37 -19.59
CA GLY A 121 -12.94 -4.46 -20.41
C GLY A 121 -12.22 -3.12 -20.59
N THR A 122 -12.79 -2.06 -20.02
CA THR A 122 -12.23 -0.70 -20.03
C THR A 122 -11.62 -0.29 -18.67
N GLN A 123 -11.46 -1.21 -17.73
CA GLN A 123 -10.98 -0.91 -16.38
C GLN A 123 -9.64 -1.60 -16.08
N TYR A 124 -8.68 -0.84 -15.55
CA TYR A 124 -7.49 -1.39 -14.92
C TYR A 124 -7.83 -1.76 -13.49
N VAL A 125 -7.91 -3.05 -13.19
CA VAL A 125 -8.33 -3.58 -11.88
C VAL A 125 -7.20 -4.32 -11.18
N PHE A 126 -7.25 -4.37 -9.85
CA PHE A 126 -6.35 -5.19 -9.07
C PHE A 126 -6.80 -6.65 -9.05
N ASN A 127 -5.88 -7.60 -9.22
CA ASN A 127 -6.25 -9.03 -9.36
C ASN A 127 -6.58 -9.75 -8.03
N LEU A 128 -6.19 -9.19 -6.89
CA LEU A 128 -6.47 -9.75 -5.58
C LEU A 128 -7.65 -9.04 -4.94
N ASP A 129 -8.37 -9.74 -4.08
CA ASP A 129 -9.46 -9.14 -3.31
C ASP A 129 -8.90 -8.33 -2.14
N LYS A 130 -8.70 -7.03 -2.41
CA LYS A 130 -8.31 -6.01 -1.42
C LYS A 130 -9.48 -5.49 -0.58
N GLY A 131 -10.70 -5.94 -0.87
CA GLY A 131 -11.94 -5.29 -0.47
C GLY A 131 -12.13 -3.97 -1.22
N ASN A 132 -12.93 -3.07 -0.67
CA ASN A 132 -13.16 -1.75 -1.26
C ASN A 132 -13.17 -0.68 -0.18
N GLN A 133 -12.27 0.28 -0.28
CA GLN A 133 -12.11 1.40 0.64
C GLN A 133 -12.06 0.90 2.11
N ALA A 134 -13.05 1.26 2.92
CA ALA A 134 -13.18 0.87 4.34
C ALA A 134 -13.49 -0.62 4.58
N ASN A 135 -13.69 -1.42 3.53
CA ASN A 135 -13.97 -2.85 3.65
C ASN A 135 -12.70 -3.68 3.42
N GLU A 136 -12.48 -4.68 4.25
CA GLU A 136 -11.40 -5.66 4.10
C GLU A 136 -11.77 -6.69 3.01
N GLY A 137 -10.76 -7.20 2.31
CA GLY A 137 -10.91 -8.32 1.37
C GLY A 137 -10.27 -9.59 1.90
N LYS A 138 -10.46 -10.71 1.18
CA LYS A 138 -9.85 -11.99 1.58
C LYS A 138 -8.32 -11.97 1.49
N ASP A 139 -7.75 -11.15 0.60
CA ASP A 139 -6.31 -11.15 0.32
C ASP A 139 -5.59 -9.97 1.00
N MET A 140 -6.31 -8.97 1.51
CA MET A 140 -5.73 -7.82 2.23
C MET A 140 -6.64 -7.29 3.34
N ILE A 141 -6.04 -6.95 4.47
CA ILE A 141 -6.70 -6.31 5.63
C ILE A 141 -6.34 -4.83 5.73
N ILE A 142 -7.14 -4.08 6.49
CA ILE A 142 -6.89 -2.66 6.75
C ILE A 142 -5.97 -2.54 7.98
N LEU A 143 -4.87 -1.80 7.82
CA LEU A 143 -3.98 -1.44 8.94
C LEU A 143 -4.37 -0.11 9.59
N GLY A 144 -5.19 0.68 8.90
CA GLY A 144 -5.68 1.99 9.32
C GLY A 144 -5.79 2.93 8.12
N ASP A 145 -5.84 4.23 8.41
CA ASP A 145 -5.79 5.29 7.41
C ASP A 145 -4.40 5.96 7.36
N ILE A 146 -4.26 7.06 6.61
CA ILE A 146 -3.01 7.82 6.51
C ILE A 146 -2.99 9.11 7.34
N ALA A 147 -3.93 9.29 8.28
CA ALA A 147 -4.03 10.47 9.11
C ALA A 147 -2.76 10.65 9.98
N THR A 148 -2.23 11.87 9.98
CA THR A 148 -1.03 12.24 10.76
C THR A 148 -1.36 12.60 12.22
N GLY A 149 -2.63 12.91 12.50
CA GLY A 149 -3.10 13.52 13.74
C GLY A 149 -2.69 15.00 13.90
N LEU A 150 -2.09 15.60 12.87
CA LEU A 150 -1.78 17.03 12.82
C LEU A 150 -2.95 17.78 12.19
N SER A 151 -3.27 18.98 12.65
CA SER A 151 -4.33 19.82 12.05
C SER A 151 -3.90 20.53 10.77
N THR A 152 -2.62 20.47 10.41
CA THR A 152 -2.05 21.11 9.22
C THR A 152 -1.37 20.10 8.30
N PRO A 153 -1.35 20.33 6.97
CA PRO A 153 -0.76 19.40 6.02
C PRO A 153 0.76 19.45 6.08
N THR A 154 1.35 18.66 6.97
CA THR A 154 2.79 18.59 7.20
C THR A 154 3.21 17.12 7.26
N TYR A 155 4.26 16.77 6.51
CA TYR A 155 4.74 15.39 6.50
C TYR A 155 5.18 14.92 7.89
N LYS A 156 4.63 13.78 8.30
CA LYS A 156 4.96 13.07 9.53
C LYS A 156 5.05 11.58 9.24
N LEU A 157 6.02 10.90 9.88
CA LEU A 157 6.06 9.44 9.88
C LEU A 157 4.96 8.90 10.81
N ILE A 158 4.07 8.10 10.25
CA ILE A 158 3.04 7.37 10.96
C ILE A 158 3.34 5.88 10.95
N GLU A 159 2.89 5.19 12.00
CA GLU A 159 3.05 3.75 12.17
C GLU A 159 1.66 3.11 12.21
N ARG A 160 1.53 1.98 11.52
CA ARG A 160 0.29 1.20 11.41
C ARG A 160 0.62 -0.28 11.55
N ASN A 161 -0.23 -0.99 12.28
CA ASN A 161 -0.03 -2.39 12.64
C ASN A 161 -1.29 -3.19 12.34
N SER A 162 -1.13 -4.45 12.00
CA SER A 162 -2.27 -5.37 11.96
C SER A 162 -2.81 -5.57 13.37
N THR A 163 -4.09 -5.30 13.57
CA THR A 163 -4.79 -5.52 14.85
C THR A 163 -5.56 -6.85 14.88
N LYS A 164 -5.64 -7.54 13.75
CA LYS A 164 -6.31 -8.82 13.57
C LYS A 164 -5.35 -9.83 12.94
N PRO A 165 -5.53 -11.13 13.21
CA PRO A 165 -4.79 -12.18 12.52
C PRO A 165 -5.07 -12.15 11.01
N PHE A 166 -4.02 -12.25 10.19
CA PHE A 166 -4.14 -12.51 8.75
C PHE A 166 -3.54 -13.88 8.43
N GLN A 167 -4.14 -14.61 7.49
CA GLN A 167 -3.62 -15.90 7.05
C GLN A 167 -3.28 -15.86 5.57
N ALA A 168 -2.07 -16.33 5.24
CA ALA A 168 -1.60 -16.48 3.87
C ALA A 168 -1.25 -17.94 3.59
N THR A 169 -1.44 -18.38 2.35
CA THR A 169 -0.97 -19.70 1.90
C THR A 169 0.08 -19.51 0.83
N SER A 170 1.27 -20.10 1.05
CA SER A 170 2.34 -20.12 0.04
C SER A 170 1.92 -20.93 -1.17
N ASN A 171 2.44 -20.59 -2.34
CA ASN A 171 2.15 -21.35 -3.55
C ASN A 171 2.91 -22.69 -3.60
N ALA A 172 2.70 -23.46 -4.67
CA ALA A 172 3.35 -24.75 -4.88
C ALA A 172 4.90 -24.68 -5.02
N LYS A 173 5.46 -23.49 -5.24
CA LYS A 173 6.90 -23.24 -5.29
C LYS A 173 7.47 -22.77 -3.95
N GLY A 174 6.65 -22.66 -2.91
CA GLY A 174 7.08 -22.11 -1.63
C GLY A 174 7.31 -20.60 -1.68
N GLU A 175 6.53 -19.88 -2.48
CA GLU A 175 6.60 -18.42 -2.58
C GLU A 175 5.36 -17.77 -1.97
N LEU A 176 5.58 -16.60 -1.38
CA LEU A 176 4.54 -15.64 -1.00
C LEU A 176 4.89 -14.28 -1.60
N PHE A 177 3.88 -13.50 -1.94
CA PHE A 177 4.00 -12.10 -2.32
C PHE A 177 3.44 -11.26 -1.19
N LEU A 178 4.30 -10.43 -0.58
CA LEU A 178 3.88 -9.43 0.38
C LEU A 178 3.44 -8.20 -0.39
N VAL A 179 2.25 -7.67 -0.09
CA VAL A 179 1.69 -6.47 -0.72
C VAL A 179 1.25 -5.47 0.33
N VAL A 180 1.58 -4.20 0.12
CA VAL A 180 1.14 -3.07 0.93
C VAL A 180 0.69 -1.97 -0.02
N GLY A 181 -0.46 -1.37 0.24
CA GLY A 181 -1.01 -0.33 -0.64
C GLY A 181 -2.04 0.53 0.06
N THR A 182 -2.51 1.55 -0.64
CA THR A 182 -3.56 2.46 -0.18
C THR A 182 -4.71 2.49 -1.17
N ASP A 183 -5.91 2.31 -0.63
CA ASP A 183 -7.18 2.33 -1.34
C ASP A 183 -7.90 3.64 -1.05
N SER A 184 -8.10 4.48 -2.07
CA SER A 184 -8.49 5.87 -1.87
C SER A 184 -9.89 6.15 -2.39
N GLY A 185 -10.81 6.55 -1.50
CA GLY A 185 -12.02 7.29 -1.87
C GLY A 185 -11.80 8.81 -1.93
N TYR A 186 -10.67 9.31 -1.42
CA TYR A 186 -10.35 10.73 -1.60
C TYR A 186 -9.98 11.01 -3.06
N GLU A 187 -10.72 11.89 -3.73
CA GLU A 187 -10.50 12.35 -5.11
C GLU A 187 -9.48 13.50 -5.14
N GLY A 188 -8.20 13.15 -5.03
CA GLY A 188 -7.10 14.11 -5.11
C GLY A 188 -5.74 13.45 -5.25
N LEU A 189 -4.69 14.28 -5.19
CA LEU A 189 -3.32 13.79 -5.18
C LEU A 189 -3.00 13.24 -3.80
N THR A 190 -2.55 12.00 -3.77
CA THR A 190 -1.98 11.40 -2.57
C THR A 190 -0.53 11.04 -2.89
N THR A 191 0.39 11.46 -2.02
CA THR A 191 1.82 11.11 -2.12
C THR A 191 2.29 10.56 -0.78
N LEU A 192 2.80 9.33 -0.80
CA LEU A 192 3.22 8.61 0.39
C LEU A 192 4.64 8.09 0.22
N TYR A 193 5.37 8.00 1.32
CA TYR A 193 6.73 7.47 1.34
C TYR A 193 6.82 6.33 2.35
N TYR A 194 6.85 5.09 1.90
CA TYR A 194 7.04 3.93 2.78
C TYR A 194 8.50 3.90 3.25
N SER A 195 8.71 3.98 4.57
CA SER A 195 10.05 4.00 5.17
C SER A 195 10.44 2.64 5.74
N LEU A 196 9.49 1.86 6.26
CA LEU A 196 9.73 0.54 6.84
C LEU A 196 8.51 -0.36 6.63
N ILE A 197 8.73 -1.57 6.12
CA ILE A 197 7.71 -2.62 6.07
C ILE A 197 8.24 -3.84 6.80
N GLN A 198 7.43 -4.41 7.69
CA GLN A 198 7.72 -5.66 8.37
C GLN A 198 6.53 -6.60 8.24
N ALA A 199 6.85 -7.87 8.02
CA ALA A 199 5.88 -8.95 8.02
C ALA A 199 6.46 -10.14 8.80
N ARG A 200 5.78 -10.57 9.86
CA ARG A 200 6.15 -11.75 10.64
C ARG A 200 5.29 -12.93 10.20
N PHE A 201 5.91 -13.99 9.74
CA PHE A 201 5.24 -15.21 9.29
C PHE A 201 5.44 -16.32 10.32
N THR A 202 4.36 -17.00 10.70
CA THR A 202 4.42 -18.16 11.60
C THR A 202 3.57 -19.28 10.99
N PRO A 203 4.12 -20.48 10.74
CA PRO A 203 3.33 -21.61 10.25
C PRO A 203 2.11 -21.84 11.14
N VAL A 204 0.95 -22.07 10.52
CA VAL A 204 -0.23 -22.57 11.23
C VAL A 204 0.03 -24.06 11.51
N GLN A 205 -0.08 -24.45 12.78
CA GLN A 205 -0.01 -25.86 13.19
C GLN A 205 -1.25 -26.63 12.76
#